data_AF-A0A950M5H3-F1
#
_entry.id   AF-A0A950M5H3-F1
#
_cell.length_a   1.000
_cell.length_b   1.000
_cell.length_c   1.000
_cell.angle_alpha   90.00
_cell.angle_beta   90.00
_cell.angle_gamma   90.00
#
_symmetry.space_group_name_H-M   'P 1'
#
loop_
_entity.id
_entity.type
_entity.pdbx_description
1 polymer ?
#
loop_
_entity_poly.entity_id
_entity_poly.type
_entity_poly.pdbx_seq_one_letter_code
_entity_poly.pdbx_strand_id
1 'polypeptide(L)'
;MDESTVRAMQPVEERPGFARRASRELLKILLGVMFGLALMAGLLFGIPAGMNWHARKQAEEFCSGIKRGADVTALAAGFDKAAGEQHILHYEADDGASHTFLFEGFMFDKAACRVAMDKNRKAVSAQLVDVR
;
A
#
# COMPACT_ATOMS: atom_id res chain seq x y z
N MET A 1 -74.18 4.79 -47.64
CA MET A 1 -73.36 5.21 -46.50
C MET A 1 -72.99 3.93 -45.77
N ASP A 2 -71.69 3.62 -45.74
CA ASP A 2 -71.14 2.28 -45.52
C ASP A 2 -70.59 2.18 -44.08
N GLU A 3 -71.00 1.13 -43.37
CA GLU A 3 -70.80 0.89 -41.93
C GLU A 3 -69.49 0.16 -41.61
N SER A 4 -68.57 0.07 -42.58
CA SER A 4 -67.38 -0.79 -42.51
C SER A 4 -66.09 -0.12 -42.00
N THR A 5 -66.12 1.18 -41.65
CA THR A 5 -64.90 1.94 -41.30
C THR A 5 -64.63 2.13 -39.80
N VAL A 6 -65.38 1.45 -38.92
CA VAL A 6 -65.10 1.46 -37.46
C VAL A 6 -64.26 0.24 -37.09
N ARG A 7 -63.14 0.02 -37.80
CA ARG A 7 -62.14 -0.97 -37.37
C ARG A 7 -61.23 -0.32 -36.35
N ALA A 8 -61.64 -0.48 -35.09
CA ALA A 8 -60.79 -0.64 -33.90
C ALA A 8 -59.35 -0.11 -34.02
N MET A 9 -59.16 1.18 -33.77
CA MET A 9 -57.89 1.66 -33.19
C MET A 9 -57.85 1.16 -31.75
N GLN A 10 -57.31 -0.04 -31.53
CA GLN A 10 -56.97 -0.46 -30.19
C GLN A 10 -55.82 0.43 -29.69
N PRO A 11 -55.90 0.95 -28.46
CA PRO A 11 -54.80 1.70 -27.86
C PRO A 11 -53.60 0.76 -27.78
N VAL A 12 -52.48 1.19 -28.35
CA VAL A 12 -51.20 0.51 -28.19
C VAL A 12 -50.86 0.59 -26.71
N GLU A 13 -51.14 -0.50 -25.98
CA GLU A 13 -50.68 -0.68 -24.60
C GLU A 13 -49.15 -0.56 -24.59
N GLU A 14 -48.65 0.61 -24.19
CA GLU A 14 -47.24 0.80 -23.85
C GLU A 14 -46.90 -0.16 -22.71
N ARG A 15 -46.31 -1.31 -23.04
CA ARG A 15 -45.90 -2.33 -22.06
C ARG A 15 -44.89 -1.71 -21.09
N PRO A 16 -45.28 -1.32 -19.85
CA PRO A 16 -44.39 -0.61 -18.93
C PRO A 16 -43.36 -1.55 -18.28
N GLY A 17 -43.43 -2.85 -18.57
CA GLY A 17 -42.61 -3.90 -17.96
C GLY A 17 -41.19 -4.04 -18.54
N PHE A 18 -40.95 -3.65 -19.80
CA PHE A 18 -39.65 -3.87 -20.45
C PHE A 18 -38.61 -2.85 -20.00
N ALA A 19 -38.98 -1.57 -19.95
CA ALA A 19 -38.10 -0.49 -19.51
C ALA A 19 -37.67 -0.64 -18.04
N ARG A 20 -38.57 -1.08 -17.15
CA ARG A 20 -38.28 -1.35 -15.73
C ARG A 20 -37.38 -2.56 -15.48
N ARG A 21 -37.41 -3.59 -16.33
CA ARG A 21 -36.51 -4.75 -16.24
C ARG A 21 -35.14 -4.42 -16.82
N ALA A 22 -35.09 -3.79 -18.00
CA ALA A 22 -33.85 -3.34 -18.62
C ALA A 22 -33.10 -2.36 -17.71
N SER A 23 -33.79 -1.43 -17.05
CA SER A 23 -33.16 -0.49 -16.12
C SER A 23 -32.61 -1.16 -14.85
N ARG A 24 -33.24 -2.23 -14.35
CA ARG A 24 -32.74 -2.99 -13.19
C ARG A 24 -31.49 -3.80 -13.51
N GLU A 25 -31.44 -4.45 -14.67
CA GLU A 25 -30.25 -5.19 -15.08
C GLU A 25 -29.09 -4.23 -15.39
N LEU A 26 -29.37 -3.09 -16.04
CA LEU A 26 -28.37 -2.05 -16.27
C LEU A 26 -27.83 -1.48 -14.94
N LEU A 27 -28.71 -1.25 -13.96
CA LEU A 27 -28.33 -0.76 -12.64
C LEU A 27 -27.45 -1.77 -11.88
N LYS A 28 -27.77 -3.07 -11.93
CA LYS A 28 -26.93 -4.12 -11.34
C LYS A 28 -25.55 -4.16 -11.97
N ILE A 29 -25.47 -4.06 -13.30
CA ILE A 29 -24.20 -4.02 -14.03
C ILE A 29 -23.39 -2.78 -13.59
N LEU A 30 -24.02 -1.61 -13.56
CA LEU A 30 -23.38 -0.37 -13.09
C LEU A 30 -22.87 -0.49 -11.65
N LEU A 31 -23.67 -1.04 -10.73
CA LEU A 31 -23.25 -1.30 -9.36
C LEU A 31 -22.08 -2.29 -9.29
N GLY A 32 -22.12 -3.36 -10.09
CA GLY A 32 -21.02 -4.33 -10.20
C GLY A 32 -19.72 -3.69 -10.68
N VAL A 33 -19.80 -2.83 -11.70
CA VAL A 33 -18.65 -2.08 -12.22
C VAL A 33 -18.11 -1.12 -11.17
N MET A 34 -18.98 -0.34 -10.52
CA MET A 34 -18.57 0.58 -9.46
C MET A 34 -17.92 -0.15 -8.29
N PHE A 35 -18.45 -1.29 -7.90
CA PHE A 35 -17.87 -2.12 -6.85
C PHE A 35 -16.50 -2.68 -7.26
N GLY A 36 -16.35 -3.16 -8.49
CA GLY A 36 -15.07 -3.60 -9.03
C GLY A 36 -14.03 -2.49 -9.06
N LEU A 37 -14.41 -1.28 -9.48
CA LEU A 37 -13.53 -0.11 -9.47
C LEU A 37 -13.13 0.30 -8.04
N ALA A 38 -14.08 0.27 -7.09
CA ALA A 38 -13.79 0.58 -5.70
C ALA A 38 -12.81 -0.44 -5.08
N LEU A 39 -12.97 -1.72 -5.39
CA LEU A 39 -12.01 -2.76 -4.96
C LEU A 39 -10.63 -2.55 -5.57
N MET A 40 -10.56 -2.27 -6.86
CA MET A 40 -9.28 -1.98 -7.55
C MET A 40 -8.58 -0.76 -6.96
N ALA A 41 -9.32 0.32 -6.70
CA ALA A 41 -8.77 1.49 -6.01
C ALA A 41 -8.28 1.13 -4.60
N GLY A 42 -9.07 0.37 -3.84
CA GLY A 42 -8.68 -0.11 -2.52
C GLY A 42 -7.39 -0.92 -2.52
N LEU A 43 -7.19 -1.80 -3.51
CA LEU A 43 -5.96 -2.57 -3.66
C LEU A 43 -4.78 -1.70 -4.08
N LEU A 44 -4.99 -0.81 -5.06
CA LEU A 44 -3.95 0.08 -5.59
C LEU A 44 -3.42 1.07 -4.56
N PHE A 45 -4.25 1.54 -3.63
CA PHE A 45 -3.83 2.50 -2.60
C PHE A 45 -3.58 1.84 -1.24
N GLY A 46 -4.36 0.82 -0.88
CA GLY A 46 -4.29 0.15 0.42
C GLY A 46 -3.06 -0.74 0.57
N ILE A 47 -2.70 -1.50 -0.46
CA ILE A 47 -1.52 -2.39 -0.39
C ILE A 47 -0.23 -1.58 -0.26
N PRO A 48 0.04 -0.55 -1.10
CA PRO A 48 1.22 0.28 -0.93
C PRO A 48 1.30 0.97 0.43
N ALA A 49 0.18 1.54 0.91
CA ALA A 49 0.12 2.18 2.22
C ALA A 49 0.44 1.19 3.35
N GLY A 50 -0.06 -0.04 3.26
CA GLY A 50 0.22 -1.11 4.22
C GLY A 50 1.69 -1.52 4.22
N MET A 51 2.30 -1.69 3.05
CA MET A 51 3.73 -2.03 2.94
C MET A 51 4.62 -0.92 3.50
N ASN A 52 4.32 0.34 3.20
CA ASN A 52 5.06 1.49 3.72
C ASN A 52 4.95 1.61 5.25
N TRP A 53 3.75 1.40 5.79
CA TRP A 53 3.53 1.39 7.23
C TRP A 53 4.30 0.25 7.91
N HIS A 54 4.33 -0.94 7.29
CA HIS A 54 5.06 -2.08 7.81
C HIS A 54 6.58 -1.82 7.82
N ALA A 55 7.16 -1.31 6.74
CA ALA A 55 8.57 -0.96 6.67
C ALA A 55 8.95 0.07 7.75
N ARG A 56 8.11 1.09 7.96
CA ARG A 56 8.29 2.06 9.04
C ARG A 56 8.24 1.42 10.42
N LYS A 57 7.29 0.52 10.68
CA LYS A 57 7.16 -0.16 11.96
C LYS A 57 8.38 -1.04 12.26
N GLN A 58 8.85 -1.79 11.28
CA GLN A 58 10.08 -2.57 11.43
C GLN A 58 11.29 -1.68 11.71
N ALA A 59 11.44 -0.55 11.00
CA ALA A 59 12.51 0.40 11.24
C ALA A 59 12.44 1.02 12.64
N GLU A 60 11.24 1.37 13.12
CA GLU A 60 10.99 1.88 14.47
C GLU A 60 11.38 0.84 15.54
N GLU A 61 10.89 -0.38 15.40
CA GLU A 61 11.19 -1.49 16.32
C GLU A 61 12.68 -1.78 16.36
N PHE A 62 13.33 -1.86 15.20
CA PHE A 62 14.77 -2.07 15.08
C PHE A 62 15.56 -0.95 15.77
N CYS A 63 15.26 0.32 15.46
CA CYS A 63 15.93 1.46 16.07
C CYS A 63 15.76 1.48 17.60
N SER A 64 14.57 1.15 18.10
CA SER A 64 14.29 1.10 19.54
C SER A 64 15.02 -0.04 20.26
N GLY A 65 15.35 -1.12 19.55
CA GLY A 65 16.11 -2.25 20.07
C GLY A 65 17.60 -1.97 20.28
N ILE A 66 18.15 -0.95 19.61
CA ILE A 66 19.57 -0.61 19.69
C ILE A 66 19.86 0.18 20.96
N LYS A 67 20.49 -0.49 21.93
CA LYS A 67 20.93 0.13 23.18
C LYS A 67 22.18 0.97 22.97
N ARG A 68 22.28 2.08 23.71
CA ARG A 68 23.53 2.85 23.80
C ARG A 68 24.66 1.97 24.31
N GLY A 69 25.84 2.06 23.70
CA GLY A 69 26.98 1.20 24.03
C GLY A 69 26.98 -0.16 23.32
N ALA A 70 25.93 -0.50 22.55
CA ALA A 70 25.90 -1.73 21.75
C ALA A 70 26.98 -1.72 20.66
N ASP A 71 27.50 -2.90 20.34
CA ASP A 71 28.46 -3.08 19.27
C ASP A 71 27.75 -3.08 17.91
N VAL A 72 27.86 -1.98 17.17
CA VAL A 72 27.13 -1.79 15.92
C VAL A 72 27.71 -2.65 14.81
N THR A 73 29.02 -2.94 14.85
CA THR A 73 29.67 -3.84 13.90
C THR A 73 29.18 -5.28 14.02
N ALA A 74 28.97 -5.78 15.25
CA ALA A 74 28.37 -7.10 15.45
C ALA A 74 26.90 -7.16 15.00
N LEU A 75 26.14 -6.09 15.25
CA LEU A 75 24.77 -5.93 14.77
C LEU A 75 24.72 -5.95 13.23
N ALA A 76 25.53 -5.12 12.58
CA ALA A 76 25.65 -5.05 11.13
C ALA A 76 25.98 -6.41 10.51
N ALA A 77 26.97 -7.14 11.04
CA ALA A 77 27.35 -8.45 10.53
C ALA A 77 26.24 -9.52 10.70
N GLY A 78 25.42 -9.40 11.75
CA GLY A 78 24.22 -10.23 11.92
C GLY A 78 23.15 -9.91 10.89
N PHE A 79 22.98 -8.62 10.57
CA PHE A 79 22.04 -8.15 9.57
C PHE A 79 22.46 -8.49 8.15
N ASP A 80 23.72 -8.34 7.76
CA ASP A 80 24.15 -8.70 6.40
C ASP A 80 23.89 -10.18 6.08
N LYS A 81 23.87 -11.05 7.10
CA LYS A 81 23.47 -12.46 6.97
C LYS A 81 21.97 -12.66 6.83
N ALA A 82 21.15 -11.82 7.47
CA ALA A 82 19.69 -11.87 7.43
C ALA A 82 19.06 -10.98 6.34
N ALA A 83 19.82 -10.04 5.80
CA ALA A 83 19.39 -9.01 4.86
C ALA A 83 18.87 -9.61 3.55
N GLY A 84 19.40 -10.77 3.15
CA GLY A 84 18.90 -11.53 2.02
C GLY A 84 17.47 -12.04 2.19
N GLU A 85 16.99 -12.18 3.42
CA GLU A 85 15.63 -12.68 3.72
C GLU A 85 14.63 -11.57 4.03
N GLN A 86 15.07 -10.40 4.52
CA GLN A 86 14.18 -9.37 5.07
C GLN A 86 14.10 -8.05 4.27
N HIS A 87 14.72 -7.97 3.08
CA HIS A 87 14.74 -6.73 2.27
C HIS A 87 15.27 -5.51 3.03
N ILE A 88 16.28 -5.72 3.87
CA ILE A 88 16.93 -4.66 4.64
C ILE A 88 18.27 -4.37 3.97
N LEU A 89 18.48 -3.13 3.56
CA LEU A 89 19.74 -2.66 2.99
C LEU A 89 20.57 -2.00 4.09
N HIS A 90 21.88 -2.20 4.06
CA HIS A 90 22.78 -1.67 5.07
C HIS A 90 23.90 -0.86 4.40
N TYR A 91 24.15 0.33 4.93
CA TYR A 91 25.19 1.25 4.45
C TYR A 91 25.97 1.81 5.62
N GLU A 92 27.30 1.81 5.51
CA GLU A 92 28.18 2.55 6.40
C GLU A 92 28.49 3.91 5.75
N ALA A 93 28.49 4.98 6.55
CA ALA A 93 28.92 6.30 6.08
C ALA A 93 30.43 6.29 5.79
N ASP A 94 30.89 7.08 4.81
CA ASP A 94 32.31 7.12 4.39
C ASP A 94 33.28 7.50 5.52
N ASP A 95 32.79 8.28 6.50
CA ASP A 95 33.55 8.66 7.70
C ASP A 95 33.58 7.57 8.78
N GLY A 96 32.88 6.46 8.57
CA GLY A 96 32.72 5.37 9.52
C GLY A 96 32.01 5.78 10.82
N ALA A 97 31.37 6.95 10.87
CA ALA A 97 30.77 7.50 12.08
C ALA A 97 29.32 7.05 12.27
N SER A 98 28.67 6.52 11.23
CA SER A 98 27.31 6.02 11.32
C SER A 98 27.03 4.85 10.39
N HIS A 99 26.11 3.99 10.81
CA HIS A 99 25.49 2.96 9.97
C HIS A 99 24.03 3.33 9.72
N THR A 100 23.55 3.08 8.51
CA THR A 100 22.16 3.28 8.09
C THR A 100 21.59 1.94 7.64
N PHE A 101 20.49 1.54 8.28
CA PHE A 101 19.72 0.34 7.93
C PHE A 101 18.42 0.79 7.28
N LEU A 102 18.22 0.43 6.03
CA LEU A 102 17.12 0.84 5.16
C LEU A 102 16.12 -0.30 5.00
N PHE A 103 14.87 -0.02 5.33
CA PHE A 103 13.73 -0.93 5.24
C PHE A 103 12.91 -0.53 4.02
N GLU A 104 12.80 -1.44 3.06
CA GLU A 104 12.12 -1.16 1.79
C GLU A 104 10.60 -1.21 1.94
N GLY A 105 9.94 -0.09 1.61
CA GLY A 105 8.50 -0.03 1.39
C GLY A 105 8.15 -0.32 -0.07
N PHE A 106 7.01 0.21 -0.51
CA PHE A 106 6.55 0.06 -1.88
C PHE A 106 7.20 1.10 -2.82
N MET A 107 7.82 0.61 -3.90
CA MET A 107 8.54 1.35 -4.94
C MET A 107 9.67 2.28 -4.48
N PHE A 108 9.34 3.42 -3.87
CA PHE A 108 10.29 4.48 -3.53
C PHE A 108 10.30 4.87 -2.05
N ASP A 109 9.23 4.54 -1.32
CA ASP A 109 9.16 4.84 0.11
C ASP A 109 10.10 3.91 0.88
N LYS A 110 10.99 4.50 1.68
CA LYS A 110 11.90 3.75 2.56
C LYS A 110 11.88 4.36 3.95
N ALA A 111 11.95 3.50 4.95
CA ALA A 111 12.22 3.90 6.32
C ALA A 111 13.67 3.55 6.64
N ALA A 112 14.40 4.43 7.32
CA ALA A 112 15.77 4.16 7.70
C ALA A 112 15.97 4.28 9.20
N CYS A 113 16.80 3.41 9.75
CA CYS A 113 17.34 3.56 11.09
C CYS A 113 18.80 3.95 10.97
N ARG A 114 19.15 5.18 11.37
CA ARG A 114 20.53 5.66 11.40
C ARG A 114 21.09 5.53 12.81
N VAL A 115 22.21 4.85 12.92
CA VAL A 115 22.92 4.59 14.17
C VAL A 115 24.23 5.35 14.15
N ALA A 116 24.35 6.38 14.97
CA ALA A 116 25.60 7.10 15.16
C ALA A 116 26.48 6.37 16.17
N MET A 117 27.79 6.40 15.94
CA MET A 117 28.77 5.68 16.74
C MET A 117 29.81 6.61 17.37
N ASP A 118 30.44 6.13 18.42
CA ASP A 118 31.66 6.72 18.97
C ASP A 118 32.92 6.14 18.29
N LYS A 119 34.09 6.61 18.72
CA LYS A 119 35.39 6.15 18.23
C LYS A 119 35.66 4.66 18.50
N ASN A 120 34.90 4.03 19.41
CA ASN A 120 35.01 2.62 19.77
C ASN A 120 33.95 1.76 19.06
N ARG A 121 33.29 2.29 18.01
CA ARG A 121 32.23 1.61 17.25
C ARG A 121 31.02 1.23 18.09
N LYS A 122 30.78 1.97 19.18
CA LYS A 122 29.62 1.76 20.05
C LYS A 122 28.50 2.72 19.71
N ALA A 123 27.26 2.23 19.74
CA ALA A 123 26.09 3.04 19.45
C ALA A 123 25.96 4.21 20.44
N VAL A 124 25.93 5.43 19.95
CA VAL A 124 25.70 6.65 20.75
C VAL A 124 24.24 7.08 20.66
N SER A 125 23.63 6.91 19.49
CA SER A 125 22.21 7.17 19.23
C SER A 125 21.73 6.34 18.05
N ALA A 126 20.46 5.90 18.09
CA ALA A 126 19.75 5.35 16.94
C ALA A 126 18.51 6.22 16.69
N GLN A 127 18.30 6.63 15.44
CA GLN A 127 17.20 7.52 15.07
C GLN A 127 16.51 7.01 13.81
N LEU A 128 15.19 7.02 13.84
CA LEU A 128 14.38 6.81 12.65
C LEU A 128 14.51 8.02 11.73
N VAL A 129 14.77 7.76 10.46
CA VAL A 129 14.86 8.75 9.39
C VAL A 129 13.84 8.35 8.33
N ASP A 130 12.88 9.23 8.07
CA ASP A 130 11.97 9.07 6.92
C ASP A 130 12.77 9.44 5.64
N VAL A 131 12.89 8.49 4.71
CA VAL A 131 13.56 8.67 3.42
C VAL A 131 12.48 8.70 2.35
N ARG A 132 12.09 9.91 1.93
CA ARG A 132 11.11 10.16 0.86
C ARG A 132 11.80 10.56 -0.43
#